data_AF-A0A821MP45-F1
#
_entry.id   AF-A0A821MP45-F1
#
_cell.length_a   1.000
_cell.length_b   1.000
_cell.length_c   1.000
_cell.angle_alpha   90.00
_cell.angle_beta   90.00
_cell.angle_gamma   90.00
#
_symmetry.space_group_name_H-M   'P 1'
#
loop_
_entity.id
_entity.type
_entity.pdbx_description
1 polymer ?
#
loop_
_entity_poly.entity_id
_entity_poly.type
_entity_poly.pdbx_seq_one_letter_code
_entity_poly.pdbx_strand_id
1 'polypeptide(L)' 'MKTFKYDLLHIGAPMQPHEFLAKSTLVDANGYVDVDKETLQHKKFPNVFAIGDCANLPTSKTAAAIAGSNGILVRNL' A
#
# COMPACT_ATOMS: atom_id res chain seq x y z
N MET A 1 4.39 -28.01 15.95
CA MET A 1 5.46 -27.21 15.29
C MET A 1 6.26 -28.15 14.42
N LYS A 2 6.35 -27.92 13.10
CA LYS A 2 7.17 -28.74 12.19
C LYS A 2 8.52 -28.07 12.01
N THR A 3 9.59 -28.85 12.03
CA THR A 3 10.97 -28.38 11.82
C THR A 3 11.51 -28.98 10.53
N PHE A 4 12.33 -28.21 9.82
CA PHE A 4 12.95 -28.61 8.56
C PHE A 4 14.44 -28.25 8.61
N LYS A 5 15.30 -29.15 8.13
CA LYS A 5 16.72 -28.84 7.91
C LYS A 5 16.87 -28.10 6.58
N TYR A 6 17.77 -27.13 6.54
CA TYR A 6 18.14 -26.39 5.33
C TYR A 6 19.66 -26.20 5.31
N ASP A 7 20.25 -26.26 4.12
CA ASP A 7 21.65 -25.89 3.90
C ASP A 7 21.78 -24.38 3.58
N LEU A 8 20.73 -23.79 2.99
CA LEU A 8 20.56 -22.35 2.80
C LEU A 8 19.08 -21.97 2.95
N LEU A 9 18.81 -20.90 3.69
CA LEU A 9 17.46 -20.34 3.87
C LEU A 9 17.49 -18.83 3.67
N HIS A 10 16.81 -18.35 2.64
CA HIS A 10 16.60 -16.93 2.38
C HIS A 10 15.12 -16.58 2.61
N ILE A 11 14.85 -15.77 3.63
CA ILE A 11 13.48 -15.38 4.00
C ILE A 11 13.28 -13.89 3.69
N GLY A 12 12.25 -13.60 2.90
CA GLY A 12 11.68 -12.25 2.85
C GLY A 12 10.88 -11.99 4.12
N ALA A 13 11.16 -10.87 4.80
CA ALA A 13 10.46 -10.53 6.03
C ALA A 13 8.93 -10.37 5.77
N PRO A 14 8.07 -10.77 6.72
CA PRO A 14 6.66 -10.41 6.67
C PRO A 14 6.49 -8.88 6.64
N MET A 15 5.63 -8.39 5.75
CA MET A 15 5.37 -6.97 5.57
C MET A 15 3.91 -6.65 5.91
N GLN A 16 3.67 -5.45 6.46
CA GLN A 16 2.35 -4.95 6.86
C GLN A 16 2.34 -3.41 6.80
N PRO A 17 1.16 -2.75 6.78
CA PRO A 17 1.08 -1.29 6.87
C PRO A 17 1.75 -0.76 8.14
N HIS A 18 2.24 0.48 8.08
CA HIS A 18 2.75 1.14 9.27
C HIS A 18 1.66 1.29 10.34
N GLU A 19 2.02 1.05 11.60
CA GLU A 19 1.07 1.01 12.72
C GLU A 19 0.28 2.31 12.89
N PHE A 20 0.93 3.48 12.76
CA PHE A 20 0.25 4.77 12.86
C PHE A 20 -0.81 4.96 11.76
N LEU A 21 -0.55 4.41 10.57
CA LEU A 21 -1.45 4.48 9.43
C LEU A 21 -2.63 3.52 9.65
N ALA A 22 -2.34 2.27 10.02
CA ALA A 22 -3.35 1.24 10.30
C ALA A 22 -4.29 1.63 11.46
N LYS A 23 -3.85 2.47 12.39
CA LYS A 23 -4.67 3.03 13.48
C LYS A 23 -5.41 4.32 13.13
N SER A 24 -5.21 4.86 11.92
CA SER A 24 -5.86 6.10 11.49
C SER A 24 -7.27 5.87 10.94
N THR A 25 -7.99 6.94 10.67
CA THR A 25 -9.29 6.90 9.98
C THR A 25 -9.17 6.85 8.45
N LEU A 26 -7.94 6.86 7.92
CA LEU A 26 -7.64 6.94 6.49
C LEU A 26 -7.59 5.57 5.79
N VAL A 27 -7.79 4.48 6.53
CA VAL A 27 -7.50 3.13 6.03
C VAL A 27 -8.75 2.29 5.80
N ASP A 28 -8.61 1.29 4.94
CA ASP A 28 -9.56 0.22 4.78
C ASP A 28 -9.44 -0.84 5.90
N ALA A 29 -10.24 -1.91 5.79
CA ALA A 29 -10.26 -3.00 6.78
C ALA A 29 -8.91 -3.75 6.92
N ASN A 30 -7.99 -3.60 5.97
CA ASN A 30 -6.67 -4.22 5.98
C ASN A 30 -5.56 -3.26 6.43
N GLY A 31 -5.88 -2.02 6.78
CA GLY A 31 -4.93 -1.03 7.30
C GLY A 31 -4.17 -0.24 6.22
N TYR A 32 -4.59 -0.30 4.95
CA TYR A 32 -4.01 0.48 3.85
C TYR A 32 -4.89 1.68 3.51
N VAL A 33 -4.32 2.77 3.01
CA VAL A 33 -5.08 3.99 2.70
C VAL A 33 -6.18 3.69 1.68
N ASP A 34 -7.42 4.06 2.01
CA ASP A 34 -8.60 3.75 1.20
C ASP A 34 -8.83 4.78 0.10
N VAL A 35 -8.25 4.51 -1.08
CA VAL A 35 -8.27 5.42 -2.23
C VAL A 35 -9.14 4.90 -3.37
N ASP A 36 -9.63 5.83 -4.17
CA ASP A 36 -10.13 5.53 -5.51
C ASP A 36 -8.98 5.02 -6.40
N LYS A 37 -9.27 3.99 -7.18
CA LYS A 37 -8.26 3.24 -7.94
C LYS A 37 -7.78 3.97 -9.19
N GLU A 38 -8.59 4.90 -9.70
CA GLU A 38 -8.33 5.64 -10.93
C GLU A 38 -7.79 7.04 -10.66
N THR A 39 -8.11 7.65 -9.51
CA THR A 39 -7.67 9.03 -9.17
C THR A 39 -6.63 9.11 -8.06
N LEU A 40 -6.43 8.03 -7.29
CA LEU A 40 -5.58 7.97 -6.08
C LEU A 40 -6.05 8.89 -4.93
N GLN A 41 -7.25 9.47 -5.03
CA GLN A 41 -7.87 10.29 -3.99
C GLN A 41 -8.53 9.42 -2.92
N HIS A 42 -8.45 9.81 -1.66
CA HIS A 42 -9.10 9.09 -0.56
C HIS A 42 -10.63 9.17 -0.69
N LYS A 43 -11.32 8.04 -0.53
CA LYS A 43 -12.78 7.93 -0.78
C LYS A 43 -13.65 8.79 0.12
N LYS A 44 -13.19 9.10 1.33
CA LYS A 44 -13.93 9.91 2.33
C LYS A 44 -13.39 11.33 2.54
N PHE A 45 -12.13 11.58 2.17
CA PHE A 45 -11.42 12.81 2.52
C PHE A 45 -10.86 13.42 1.23
N PRO A 46 -11.56 14.38 0.61
CA PRO A 46 -11.23 14.84 -0.74
C PRO A 46 -9.86 15.56 -0.84
N ASN A 47 -9.29 15.97 0.29
CA ASN A 47 -7.97 16.60 0.37
C ASN A 47 -6.84 15.61 0.73
N VAL A 48 -7.11 14.31 0.75
CA VAL A 48 -6.13 13.26 1.06
C VAL A 48 -5.92 12.38 -0.16
N PHE A 49 -4.66 12.07 -0.45
CA PHE A 49 -4.26 11.20 -1.56
C PHE A 49 -3.16 10.25 -1.07
N ALA A 50 -3.04 9.08 -1.71
CA ALA A 50 -1.97 8.13 -1.40
C ALA A 50 -1.49 7.39 -2.65
N ILE A 51 -0.22 6.98 -2.63
CA ILE A 51 0.45 6.32 -3.74
C ILE A 51 1.41 5.23 -3.21
N GLY A 52 1.57 4.16 -3.97
CA GLY A 52 2.50 3.08 -3.66
C GLY A 52 2.01 2.15 -2.55
N ASP A 53 2.97 1.62 -1.78
CA ASP A 53 2.76 0.47 -0.90
C ASP A 53 1.76 0.72 0.23
N CYS A 54 1.57 1.98 0.64
CA CYS A 54 0.61 2.34 1.67
C CYS A 54 -0.85 2.34 1.19
N ALA A 55 -1.11 2.45 -0.11
CA ALA A 55 -2.46 2.53 -0.68
C ALA A 55 -3.05 1.14 -0.98
N ASN A 56 -4.38 1.04 -0.97
CA ASN A 56 -5.10 -0.20 -1.27
C ASN A 56 -5.36 -0.43 -2.78
N LEU A 57 -4.45 0.07 -3.63
CA LEU A 57 -4.51 -0.13 -5.08
C LEU A 57 -4.39 -1.63 -5.44
N PRO A 58 -5.24 -2.18 -6.33
CA PRO A 58 -5.22 -3.60 -6.70
C PRO A 58 -4.14 -3.89 -7.77
N THR A 59 -2.89 -3.50 -7.49
CA THR A 59 -1.73 -3.71 -8.35
C THR A 59 -0.51 -4.11 -7.53
N SER A 60 0.55 -4.57 -8.18
CA SER A 60 1.80 -4.94 -7.50
C SER A 60 2.44 -3.73 -6.82
N LYS A 61 2.82 -3.91 -5.54
CA LYS A 61 3.51 -2.92 -4.70
C LYS A 61 4.99 -2.84 -5.10
N THR A 62 5.28 -2.00 -6.09
CA THR A 62 6.61 -1.88 -6.70
C THR A 62 6.93 -0.42 -7.02
N ALA A 63 8.22 -0.11 -7.14
CA ALA A 63 8.67 1.22 -7.59
C ALA A 63 8.14 1.55 -9.01
N ALA A 64 8.01 0.57 -9.90
CA ALA A 64 7.44 0.76 -11.23
C ALA A 64 5.95 1.17 -11.17
N ALA A 65 5.17 0.58 -10.25
CA ALA A 65 3.78 0.98 -10.03
C ALA A 65 3.66 2.41 -9.49
N ILE A 66 4.57 2.83 -8.60
CA ILE A 66 4.66 4.23 -8.15
C ILE A 66 4.96 5.15 -9.33
N ALA A 67 5.98 4.83 -10.14
CA ALA A 67 6.34 5.65 -11.29
C ALA A 67 5.20 5.78 -12.32
N GLY A 68 4.51 4.67 -12.62
CA GLY A 68 3.39 4.65 -13.57
C GLY A 68 2.16 5.43 -13.08
N SER A 69 1.90 5.45 -11.76
CA SER A 69 0.75 6.14 -11.17
C SER A 69 1.04 7.57 -10.73
N ASN A 70 2.31 7.99 -10.66
CA ASN A 70 2.69 9.34 -10.24
C ASN A 70 2.02 10.44 -11.09
N GLY A 71 1.96 10.25 -12.41
CA GLY A 71 1.29 11.19 -13.30
C GLY A 71 -0.24 11.24 -13.13
N ILE A 72 -0.85 10.18 -12.61
CA ILE A 72 -2.27 10.16 -12.26
C ILE A 72 -2.49 10.97 -10.98
N LEU A 73 -1.70 10.70 -9.94
CA LEU A 73 -1.76 11.45 -8.67
C LEU A 73 -1.63 12.96 -8.90
N VAL A 74 -0.58 13.40 -9.59
CA VAL A 74 -0.28 14.83 -9.79
C VAL A 74 -1.40 15.56 -10.53
N ARG A 75 -2.13 14.88 -11.44
CA ARG A 75 -3.26 15.49 -12.17
C ARG A 75 -4.50 15.69 -11.29
N ASN A 76 -4.59 15.02 -10.15
CA ASN A 76 -5.76 15.04 -9.26
C ASN A 76 -5.51 15.80 -7.94
N LEU A 77 -4.28 16.28 -7.68
CA LEU A 77 -3.95 17.18 -6.56
C LEU A 77 -4.56 18.58 -6.75
#